data_AF-A0A7S0RF47-F1
#
_entry.id   AF-A0A7S0RF47-F1
#
_cell.length_a   1.000
_cell.length_b   1.000
_cell.length_c   1.000
_cell.angle_alpha   90.00
_cell.angle_beta   90.00
_cell.angle_gamma   90.00
#
_symmetry.space_group_name_H-M   'P 1'
#
loop_
_entity.id
_entity.type
_entity.pdbx_description
1 polymer ?
#
loop_
_entity_poly.entity_id
_entity_poly.type
_entity_poly.pdbx_seq_one_letter_code
_entity_poly.pdbx_strand_id
1 'polypeptide(L)'
;VSCSSTLDRDKGTVFCSPIMQVSRNVGPCGTRSSTVNKNACVIIPSVNTSAAAVYTPVHAERTSVLAHSLTKRAEDMTGSVDELPGAPRVAKLPRPSPRTSLRMGLPSKGRMAEDTINLLKDSALSVYKPNPRQYIASIPQIPGLEVWFQRASDVVRKLRYGDIDLGIVGADMFAELADGDPDLIVCHEALDFGQCKLALGIPMTGKFASVNSLDQLRDMPDWTEDTPLRVVTGYHNVAKRFFASKGFKHVVLLSADGALEAAPAMGSADIILDLVSTGVTLRENNLKEIEGGNIMDSQGILVANKRSLLDRPGLLQVVHELIERFDGHLKAEQFYSVIANMRGDSPEEVAGRLLKAPGLQGLQGPTIASVYMNGDGSAAQHGFYAATICVRKKQLYSAVKALQKLGGSGVLVQPMTYIFDEEPQRWIALLKKLNLDPKDFAQ
;
A
#
# COMPACT_ATOMS: atom_id res chain seq x y z
N VAL A 1 56.25 -7.16 24.50
CA VAL A 1 57.62 -6.83 24.05
C VAL A 1 57.58 -5.42 23.48
N SER A 2 58.56 -4.61 23.85
CA SER A 2 58.61 -3.14 23.84
C SER A 2 58.40 -2.43 22.50
N CYS A 3 57.87 -1.22 22.61
CA CYS A 3 57.65 -0.22 21.57
C CYS A 3 58.72 0.89 21.68
N SER A 4 59.08 1.54 20.57
CA SER A 4 59.71 2.87 20.53
C SER A 4 59.22 3.59 19.26
N SER A 5 58.15 4.38 19.37
CA SER A 5 58.12 5.87 19.43
C SER A 5 58.51 6.55 18.11
N THR A 6 57.60 7.27 17.47
CA THR A 6 57.41 8.70 17.79
C THR A 6 55.97 9.15 17.57
N LEU A 7 55.44 9.90 18.55
CA LEU A 7 54.18 10.64 18.50
C LEU A 7 54.38 11.94 17.71
N ASP A 8 53.31 12.40 17.07
CA ASP A 8 52.90 13.79 17.31
C ASP A 8 51.38 13.86 17.60
N ARG A 9 51.04 14.72 18.55
CA ARG A 9 49.74 14.87 19.19
C ARG A 9 48.99 16.00 18.51
N ASP A 10 47.76 15.74 18.04
CA ASP A 10 46.59 16.51 18.49
C ASP A 10 45.28 15.81 18.11
N LYS A 11 44.55 15.41 19.18
CA LYS A 11 43.10 15.17 19.34
C LYS A 11 42.33 14.68 18.08
N GLY A 12 41.99 13.41 17.90
CA GLY A 12 41.18 12.53 18.78
C GLY A 12 39.67 12.77 18.50
N THR A 13 38.84 11.86 17.98
CA THR A 13 38.92 10.39 17.83
C THR A 13 37.91 9.94 16.76
N VAL A 14 38.30 8.94 15.97
CA VAL A 14 37.55 8.29 14.88
C VAL A 14 36.85 7.02 15.38
N PHE A 15 35.67 6.72 14.85
CA PHE A 15 34.86 5.52 15.10
C PHE A 15 35.49 4.25 14.47
N CYS A 16 35.45 3.12 15.20
CA CYS A 16 35.75 1.79 14.67
C CYS A 16 34.48 0.96 14.49
N SER A 17 34.32 0.35 13.31
CA SER A 17 33.37 -0.73 13.00
C SER A 17 34.06 -2.10 13.06
N PRO A 18 33.38 -3.20 13.41
CA PRO A 18 33.91 -4.55 13.21
C PRO A 18 33.36 -5.22 11.93
N ILE A 19 34.28 -5.76 11.13
CA ILE A 19 34.05 -6.74 10.07
C ILE A 19 34.22 -8.13 10.68
N MET A 20 33.25 -9.03 10.46
CA MET A 20 33.25 -10.40 10.95
C MET A 20 33.68 -11.35 9.82
N GLN A 21 34.76 -12.10 10.04
CA GLN A 21 35.25 -13.16 9.15
C GLN A 21 34.83 -14.54 9.67
N VAL A 22 34.39 -15.39 8.74
CA VAL A 22 33.94 -16.77 8.94
C VAL A 22 35.14 -17.74 8.83
N SER A 23 35.20 -18.75 9.70
CA SER A 23 36.04 -19.94 9.52
C SER A 23 35.27 -21.22 9.87
N ARG A 24 35.46 -22.25 9.03
CA ARG A 24 34.85 -23.60 9.08
C ARG A 24 35.71 -24.56 9.90
N ASN A 25 35.10 -25.55 10.55
CA ASN A 25 35.55 -26.96 10.66
C ASN A 25 34.42 -27.82 11.28
N VAL A 26 33.77 -28.73 10.53
CA VAL A 26 34.00 -30.19 10.32
C VAL A 26 33.59 -31.10 11.50
N GLY A 27 32.58 -31.96 11.26
CA GLY A 27 32.51 -33.36 11.77
C GLY A 27 31.44 -33.73 12.82
N PRO A 28 31.01 -35.00 12.92
CA PRO A 28 29.60 -35.40 12.74
C PRO A 28 28.96 -36.20 13.91
N CYS A 29 27.75 -36.75 13.69
CA CYS A 29 26.94 -37.68 14.52
C CYS A 29 26.03 -36.95 15.54
N GLY A 30 24.74 -37.23 15.75
CA GLY A 30 23.86 -38.35 15.46
C GLY A 30 22.99 -38.59 16.72
N THR A 31 21.68 -38.83 16.55
CA THR A 31 20.70 -39.39 17.53
C THR A 31 19.85 -38.47 18.43
N ARG A 32 18.70 -39.07 18.80
CA ARG A 32 17.42 -38.52 19.26
C ARG A 32 17.34 -38.39 20.80
N SER A 33 16.31 -37.65 21.24
CA SER A 33 15.39 -37.98 22.36
C SER A 33 15.65 -37.44 23.79
N SER A 34 14.63 -36.73 24.28
CA SER A 34 13.97 -36.79 25.61
C SER A 34 14.62 -36.30 26.92
N THR A 35 13.86 -35.39 27.57
CA THR A 35 13.48 -35.27 29.00
C THR A 35 14.44 -34.74 30.09
N VAL A 36 13.99 -33.62 30.69
CA VAL A 36 13.75 -33.34 32.14
C VAL A 36 14.91 -32.93 33.09
N ASN A 37 14.74 -31.71 33.64
CA ASN A 37 15.12 -31.10 34.93
C ASN A 37 16.50 -31.28 35.58
N LYS A 38 17.10 -30.15 35.99
CA LYS A 38 17.32 -29.76 37.41
C LYS A 38 17.84 -28.32 37.60
N ASN A 39 17.12 -27.59 38.47
CA ASN A 39 17.54 -26.66 39.52
C ASN A 39 18.60 -25.55 39.29
N ALA A 40 18.17 -24.30 39.52
CA ALA A 40 18.83 -23.39 40.44
C ALA A 40 17.79 -22.47 41.12
N CYS A 41 17.86 -22.41 42.44
CA CYS A 41 16.99 -21.68 43.37
C CYS A 41 17.79 -20.52 43.96
N VAL A 42 17.23 -19.29 44.02
CA VAL A 42 17.59 -18.30 45.06
C VAL A 42 16.34 -17.51 45.44
N ILE A 43 16.18 -17.35 46.75
CA ILE A 43 15.06 -16.88 47.56
C ILE A 43 15.08 -15.35 47.70
N ILE A 44 13.92 -14.69 47.69
CA ILE A 44 13.73 -13.32 48.24
C ILE A 44 12.55 -13.39 49.23
N PRO A 45 12.67 -12.86 50.46
CA PRO A 45 11.71 -13.11 51.53
C PRO A 45 10.44 -12.25 51.43
N SER A 46 9.32 -12.85 51.84
CA SER A 46 8.03 -12.23 52.06
C SER A 46 7.92 -11.65 53.47
N VAL A 47 7.22 -10.52 53.60
CA VAL A 47 6.62 -10.07 54.87
C VAL A 47 5.15 -9.80 54.60
N ASN A 48 4.30 -10.61 55.22
CA ASN A 48 2.84 -10.47 55.26
C ASN A 48 2.46 -9.47 56.36
N THR A 49 1.49 -8.61 56.11
CA THR A 49 0.58 -8.11 57.16
C THR A 49 -0.77 -7.75 56.56
N SER A 50 -1.76 -8.54 56.95
CA SER A 50 -3.19 -8.34 56.78
C SER A 50 -3.70 -7.30 57.78
N ALA A 51 -4.46 -6.31 57.31
CA ALA A 51 -5.35 -5.53 58.17
C ALA A 51 -6.63 -5.16 57.39
N ALA A 52 -7.74 -5.75 57.84
CA ALA A 52 -9.09 -5.35 57.48
C ALA A 52 -9.41 -4.01 58.14
N ALA A 53 -10.04 -3.09 57.40
CA ALA A 53 -10.68 -1.91 57.97
C ALA A 53 -12.10 -1.80 57.42
N VAL A 54 -13.02 -2.05 58.35
CA VAL A 54 -14.46 -1.82 58.31
C VAL A 54 -14.72 -0.33 58.13
N TYR A 55 -15.64 0.05 57.25
CA TYR A 55 -16.26 1.37 57.26
C TYR A 55 -17.79 1.21 57.31
N THR A 56 -18.36 1.57 58.46
CA THR A 56 -19.80 1.82 58.64
C THR A 56 -20.11 3.32 58.47
N PRO A 57 -21.36 3.67 58.11
CA PRO A 57 -21.73 5.00 57.63
C PRO A 57 -22.27 5.92 58.74
N VAL A 58 -22.15 7.24 58.55
CA VAL A 58 -22.88 8.24 59.35
C VAL A 58 -23.58 9.25 58.42
N HIS A 59 -24.88 9.39 58.67
CA HIS A 59 -25.90 10.28 58.10
C HIS A 59 -25.47 11.76 57.95
N ALA A 60 -25.72 12.40 56.81
CA ALA A 60 -26.97 13.05 56.33
C ALA A 60 -27.17 14.48 56.88
N GLU A 61 -27.22 15.48 55.99
CA GLU A 61 -28.40 16.33 55.76
C GLU A 61 -28.19 17.40 54.67
N ARG A 62 -29.18 17.45 53.77
CA ARG A 62 -29.79 18.61 53.08
C ARG A 62 -28.91 19.56 52.25
N THR A 63 -29.11 19.54 50.93
CA THR A 63 -30.01 20.52 50.26
C THR A 63 -30.26 20.15 48.80
N SER A 64 -31.53 19.88 48.49
CA SER A 64 -32.12 19.95 47.16
C SER A 64 -32.27 21.41 46.75
N VAL A 65 -31.71 21.85 45.61
CA VAL A 65 -32.27 22.87 44.70
C VAL A 65 -31.42 22.82 43.40
N LEU A 66 -32.08 22.88 42.23
CA LEU A 66 -31.53 23.02 40.87
C LEU A 66 -31.08 21.73 40.15
N ALA A 67 -31.98 20.76 40.07
CA ALA A 67 -32.11 19.96 38.86
C ALA A 67 -32.71 20.85 37.75
N HIS A 68 -31.89 21.59 36.99
CA HIS A 68 -32.23 22.26 35.71
C HIS A 68 -30.99 22.93 35.04
N SER A 69 -29.86 22.22 34.87
CA SER A 69 -28.71 22.80 34.11
C SER A 69 -27.86 21.84 33.26
N LEU A 70 -28.27 20.58 33.07
CA LEU A 70 -27.45 19.59 32.33
C LEU A 70 -28.02 19.17 30.96
N THR A 71 -28.84 20.01 30.34
CA THR A 71 -29.32 19.81 28.96
C THR A 71 -29.18 21.09 28.16
N LYS A 72 -27.94 21.40 27.74
CA LYS A 72 -27.62 22.10 26.47
C LYS A 72 -26.13 22.42 26.38
N ARG A 73 -25.45 21.67 25.51
CA ARG A 73 -24.29 22.00 24.66
C ARG A 73 -23.39 20.78 24.51
N ALA A 74 -23.90 19.82 23.76
CA ALA A 74 -23.13 18.78 23.08
C ALA A 74 -23.20 19.02 21.55
N GLU A 75 -23.15 20.30 21.15
CA GLU A 75 -22.96 20.77 19.79
C GLU A 75 -21.78 21.74 19.90
N ASP A 76 -20.65 21.39 19.28
CA ASP A 76 -19.42 22.21 19.04
C ASP A 76 -18.11 21.41 19.23
N MET A 77 -18.07 20.14 18.81
CA MET A 77 -16.79 19.49 18.48
C MET A 77 -16.89 18.75 17.13
N THR A 78 -17.37 19.46 16.11
CA THR A 78 -16.94 19.19 14.74
C THR A 78 -15.64 19.96 14.54
N GLY A 79 -14.53 19.26 14.30
CA GLY A 79 -13.30 19.89 13.82
C GLY A 79 -13.49 20.46 12.42
N SER A 80 -14.23 21.56 12.31
CA SER A 80 -13.92 22.60 11.34
C SER A 80 -12.62 23.24 11.79
N VAL A 81 -11.77 23.60 10.83
CA VAL A 81 -10.71 24.57 11.09
C VAL A 81 -11.41 25.75 11.78
N ASP A 82 -11.06 26.06 13.02
CA ASP A 82 -11.56 27.26 13.69
C ASP A 82 -11.11 28.46 12.86
N GLU A 83 -11.95 28.87 11.91
CA GLU A 83 -11.73 30.04 11.09
C GLU A 83 -11.82 31.24 12.02
N LEU A 84 -10.71 31.97 12.15
CA LEU A 84 -10.69 33.24 12.88
C LEU A 84 -11.84 34.13 12.39
N PRO A 85 -12.71 34.63 13.28
CA PRO A 85 -13.85 35.45 12.88
C PRO A 85 -13.39 36.64 12.03
N GLY A 86 -13.86 36.72 10.79
CA GLY A 86 -13.54 37.81 9.86
C GLY A 86 -12.39 37.54 8.88
N ALA A 87 -11.78 36.35 8.88
CA ALA A 87 -10.87 35.96 7.81
C ALA A 87 -11.65 35.79 6.48
N PRO A 88 -11.19 36.39 5.36
CA PRO A 88 -11.84 36.16 4.07
C PRO A 88 -11.79 34.66 3.74
N ARG A 89 -12.90 34.10 3.26
CA ARG A 89 -12.92 32.72 2.72
C ARG A 89 -11.94 32.65 1.56
N VAL A 90 -10.73 32.19 1.83
CA VAL A 90 -9.74 31.90 0.80
C VAL A 90 -10.19 30.62 0.11
N ALA A 91 -10.90 30.77 -1.01
CA ALA A 91 -11.42 29.63 -1.78
C ALA A 91 -10.29 28.68 -2.23
N LYS A 92 -9.07 29.19 -2.40
CA LYS A 92 -7.87 28.45 -2.81
C LYS A 92 -6.64 29.04 -2.12
N LEU A 93 -5.93 28.23 -1.34
CA LEU A 93 -4.73 28.68 -0.62
C LEU A 93 -3.66 29.25 -1.58
N PRO A 94 -2.88 30.25 -1.16
CA PRO A 94 -1.81 30.83 -1.96
C PRO A 94 -0.76 29.78 -2.33
N ARG A 95 -0.13 29.93 -3.50
CA ARG A 95 0.94 29.02 -3.93
C ARG A 95 2.13 29.11 -2.97
N PRO A 96 2.80 27.97 -2.69
CA PRO A 96 4.12 28.01 -2.09
C PRO A 96 5.12 28.68 -3.04
N SER A 97 6.22 29.16 -2.47
CA SER A 97 7.29 29.89 -3.17
C SER A 97 7.71 29.21 -4.49
N PRO A 98 8.11 29.99 -5.51
CA PRO A 98 8.62 29.44 -6.76
C PRO A 98 9.77 28.47 -6.47
N ARG A 99 9.75 27.31 -7.10
CA ARG A 99 10.79 26.28 -7.00
C ARG A 99 11.01 25.63 -8.36
N THR A 100 12.24 25.22 -8.60
CA THR A 100 12.67 24.52 -9.82
C THR A 100 12.51 23.00 -9.70
N SER A 101 12.56 22.43 -8.49
CA SER A 101 12.42 20.99 -8.30
C SER A 101 10.97 20.52 -8.31
N LEU A 102 10.76 19.35 -8.92
CA LEU A 102 9.51 18.60 -8.88
C LEU A 102 9.52 17.72 -7.63
N ARG A 103 8.36 17.59 -6.96
CA ARG A 103 8.27 16.86 -5.69
C ARG A 103 7.24 15.76 -5.73
N MET A 104 7.67 14.54 -5.43
CA MET A 104 6.85 13.36 -5.27
C MET A 104 6.68 13.00 -3.79
N GLY A 105 5.44 12.95 -3.30
CA GLY A 105 5.12 12.50 -1.95
C GLY A 105 4.97 10.98 -1.87
N LEU A 106 5.71 10.34 -0.98
CA LEU A 106 5.56 8.91 -0.68
C LEU A 106 5.21 8.69 0.80
N PRO A 107 4.47 7.62 1.15
CA PRO A 107 4.19 7.26 2.53
C PRO A 107 5.50 6.99 3.30
N SER A 108 5.60 7.51 4.53
CA SER A 108 6.85 7.49 5.31
C SER A 108 7.04 6.23 6.15
N LYS A 109 5.97 5.49 6.44
CA LYS A 109 5.98 4.32 7.33
C LYS A 109 4.80 3.38 7.05
N GLY A 110 4.91 2.16 7.59
CA GLY A 110 3.89 1.12 7.49
C GLY A 110 3.95 0.37 6.16
N ARG A 111 3.08 -0.64 6.01
CA ARG A 111 3.03 -1.52 4.84
C ARG A 111 2.97 -0.76 3.51
N MET A 112 2.15 0.29 3.44
CA MET A 112 2.04 1.12 2.24
C MET A 112 3.38 1.73 1.82
N ALA A 113 4.22 2.15 2.77
CA ALA A 113 5.55 2.71 2.47
C ALA A 113 6.50 1.64 1.93
N GLU A 114 6.50 0.46 2.53
CA GLU A 114 7.32 -0.68 2.09
C GLU A 114 6.94 -1.12 0.69
N ASP A 115 5.64 -1.35 0.45
CA ASP A 115 5.11 -1.77 -0.85
C ASP A 115 5.38 -0.70 -1.94
N THR A 116 5.28 0.59 -1.60
CA THR A 116 5.62 1.69 -2.54
C THR A 116 7.09 1.69 -2.93
N ILE A 117 8.00 1.47 -1.96
CA ILE A 117 9.45 1.40 -2.24
C ILE A 117 9.78 0.14 -3.05
N ASN A 118 9.12 -0.98 -2.77
CA ASN A 118 9.28 -2.21 -3.55
C ASN A 118 8.81 -2.02 -4.99
N LEU A 119 7.62 -1.46 -5.22
CA LEU A 119 7.13 -1.13 -6.56
C LEU A 119 8.14 -0.28 -7.33
N LEU A 120 8.64 0.80 -6.73
CA LEU A 120 9.62 1.68 -7.36
C LEU A 120 10.92 0.92 -7.69
N LYS A 121 11.40 0.09 -6.76
CA LYS A 121 12.61 -0.72 -6.98
C LYS A 121 12.43 -1.74 -8.11
N ASP A 122 11.31 -2.46 -8.11
CA ASP A 122 10.99 -3.51 -9.08
C ASP A 122 10.66 -2.92 -10.45
N SER A 123 10.16 -1.69 -10.46
CA SER A 123 10.05 -0.82 -11.63
C SER A 123 11.35 -0.08 -11.94
N ALA A 124 12.54 -0.56 -11.54
CA ALA A 124 13.86 0.04 -11.85
C ALA A 124 14.02 1.56 -11.55
N LEU A 125 13.23 2.09 -10.62
CA LEU A 125 13.19 3.48 -10.15
C LEU A 125 13.64 3.56 -8.69
N SER A 126 14.79 2.95 -8.39
CA SER A 126 15.27 2.82 -7.02
C SER A 126 15.47 4.18 -6.35
N VAL A 127 14.83 4.36 -5.18
CA VAL A 127 14.95 5.58 -4.38
C VAL A 127 16.33 5.64 -3.73
N TYR A 128 17.11 6.65 -4.08
CA TYR A 128 18.39 6.93 -3.46
C TYR A 128 18.22 7.87 -2.27
N LYS A 129 18.47 7.33 -1.08
CA LYS A 129 18.36 8.02 0.20
C LYS A 129 19.69 7.90 0.99
N PRO A 130 20.59 8.90 0.90
CA PRO A 130 21.90 8.84 1.56
C PRO A 130 21.83 8.66 3.07
N ASN A 131 20.86 9.33 3.70
CA ASN A 131 20.65 9.27 5.14
C ASN A 131 19.23 8.75 5.44
N PRO A 132 19.08 7.57 6.06
CA PRO A 132 17.77 7.01 6.40
C PRO A 132 16.89 7.92 7.26
N ARG A 133 17.49 8.84 8.04
CA ARG A 133 16.77 9.79 8.90
C ARG A 133 16.27 11.03 8.16
N GLN A 134 16.74 11.31 6.95
CA GLN A 134 16.24 12.43 6.16
C GLN A 134 14.85 12.12 5.59
N TYR A 135 14.06 13.16 5.33
CA TYR A 135 12.73 13.02 4.72
C TYR A 135 12.76 13.21 3.20
N ILE A 136 13.91 13.59 2.65
CA ILE A 136 14.09 13.86 1.23
C ILE A 136 15.02 12.80 0.64
N ALA A 137 14.68 12.32 -0.54
CA ALA A 137 15.45 11.40 -1.36
C ALA A 137 15.34 11.79 -2.83
N SER A 138 15.97 11.02 -3.70
CA SER A 138 15.94 11.24 -5.15
C SER A 138 15.72 9.92 -5.88
N ILE A 139 15.26 9.98 -7.13
CA ILE A 139 15.25 8.84 -8.05
C ILE A 139 16.22 9.20 -9.18
N PRO A 140 17.46 8.66 -9.18
CA PRO A 140 18.47 9.04 -10.17
C PRO A 140 18.03 8.85 -11.63
N GLN A 141 17.13 7.89 -11.88
CA GLN A 141 16.55 7.59 -13.18
C GLN A 141 15.59 8.66 -13.69
N ILE A 142 15.08 9.54 -12.82
CA ILE A 142 14.21 10.67 -13.17
C ILE A 142 14.84 11.97 -12.62
N PRO A 143 15.77 12.58 -13.37
CA PRO A 143 16.47 13.79 -12.93
C PRO A 143 15.50 14.93 -12.62
N GLY A 144 15.76 15.66 -11.53
CA GLY A 144 14.93 16.79 -11.10
C GLY A 144 13.71 16.43 -10.25
N LEU A 145 13.46 15.13 -10.02
CA LEU A 145 12.41 14.65 -9.12
C LEU A 145 12.95 14.39 -7.70
N GLU A 146 12.46 15.16 -6.73
CA GLU A 146 12.69 14.93 -5.30
C GLU A 146 11.58 14.05 -4.71
N VAL A 147 11.98 13.06 -3.91
CA VAL A 147 11.05 12.20 -3.16
C VAL A 147 10.94 12.69 -1.73
N TRP A 148 9.73 12.95 -1.26
CA TRP A 148 9.41 13.45 0.06
C TRP A 148 8.59 12.40 0.84
N PHE A 149 9.19 11.85 1.88
CA PHE A 149 8.52 10.89 2.76
C PHE A 149 7.62 11.62 3.76
N GLN A 150 6.31 11.38 3.70
CA GLN A 150 5.29 12.01 4.54
C GLN A 150 4.28 10.99 5.06
N ARG A 151 3.47 11.33 6.06
CA ARG A 151 2.31 10.49 6.39
C ARG A 151 1.37 10.47 5.18
N ALA A 152 0.68 9.36 4.94
CA ALA A 152 -0.20 9.22 3.76
C ALA A 152 -1.23 10.37 3.67
N SER A 153 -1.79 10.77 4.81
CA SER A 153 -2.71 11.91 4.89
C SER A 153 -2.05 13.25 4.56
N ASP A 154 -0.78 13.43 4.92
CA ASP A 154 -0.02 14.65 4.61
C ASP A 154 0.38 14.73 3.14
N VAL A 155 0.56 13.59 2.45
CA VAL A 155 0.77 13.58 0.98
C VAL A 155 -0.43 14.22 0.28
N VAL A 156 -1.66 13.80 0.61
CA VAL A 156 -2.87 14.36 -0.01
C VAL A 156 -3.06 15.84 0.33
N ARG A 157 -2.84 16.23 1.60
CA ARG A 157 -2.92 17.65 2.01
C ARG A 157 -1.89 18.51 1.27
N LYS A 158 -0.65 18.05 1.16
CA LYS A 158 0.42 18.77 0.46
C LYS A 158 0.21 18.83 -1.05
N LEU A 159 -0.42 17.82 -1.65
CA LEU A 159 -0.88 17.88 -3.03
C LEU A 159 -1.94 18.96 -3.22
N ARG A 160 -2.93 19.05 -2.31
CA ARG A 160 -3.95 20.10 -2.36
C ARG A 160 -3.34 21.51 -2.31
N TYR A 161 -2.32 21.70 -1.48
CA TYR A 161 -1.65 22.99 -1.31
C TYR A 161 -0.58 23.29 -2.37
N GLY A 162 -0.18 22.30 -3.19
CA GLY A 162 0.88 22.45 -4.20
C GLY A 162 2.31 22.42 -3.63
N ASP A 163 2.46 22.00 -2.38
CA ASP A 163 3.78 21.74 -1.75
C ASP A 163 4.47 20.53 -2.36
N ILE A 164 3.65 19.57 -2.82
CA ILE A 164 3.99 18.35 -3.52
C ILE A 164 3.22 18.36 -4.84
N ASP A 165 3.84 17.86 -5.91
CA ASP A 165 3.31 17.92 -7.28
C ASP A 165 2.60 16.63 -7.68
N LEU A 166 3.15 15.48 -7.28
CA LEU A 166 2.61 14.14 -7.47
C LEU A 166 2.86 13.26 -6.24
N GLY A 167 2.19 12.12 -6.12
CA GLY A 167 2.44 11.20 -5.00
C GLY A 167 1.75 9.87 -5.13
N ILE A 168 2.18 8.91 -4.32
CA ILE A 168 1.54 7.60 -4.19
C ILE A 168 0.85 7.51 -2.84
N VAL A 169 -0.44 7.19 -2.84
CA VAL A 169 -1.28 7.07 -1.63
C VAL A 169 -2.29 5.92 -1.80
N GLY A 170 -2.96 5.53 -0.72
CA GLY A 170 -4.13 4.65 -0.80
C GLY A 170 -5.33 5.39 -1.37
N ALA A 171 -6.15 4.68 -2.15
CA ALA A 171 -7.39 5.23 -2.71
C ALA A 171 -8.36 5.68 -1.61
N ASP A 172 -8.38 4.99 -0.47
CA ASP A 172 -9.14 5.36 0.74
C ASP A 172 -8.82 6.78 1.23
N MET A 173 -7.54 7.06 1.49
CA MET A 173 -7.04 8.30 2.05
C MET A 173 -7.20 9.44 1.06
N PHE A 174 -7.03 9.14 -0.23
CA PHE A 174 -7.34 10.09 -1.28
C PHE A 174 -8.84 10.42 -1.32
N ALA A 175 -9.74 9.44 -1.29
CA ALA A 175 -11.18 9.66 -1.30
C ALA A 175 -11.68 10.43 -0.05
N GLU A 176 -11.02 10.24 1.09
CA GLU A 176 -11.31 10.95 2.34
C GLU A 176 -10.86 12.41 2.29
N LEU A 177 -9.62 12.65 1.90
CA LEU A 177 -9.02 13.97 2.02
C LEU A 177 -9.21 14.82 0.77
N ALA A 178 -9.23 14.23 -0.42
CA ALA A 178 -9.49 14.95 -1.66
C ALA A 178 -10.94 15.42 -1.74
N ASP A 179 -11.90 14.64 -1.24
CA ASP A 179 -13.31 15.03 -1.07
C ASP A 179 -13.90 15.80 -2.27
N GLY A 180 -13.65 15.29 -3.49
CA GLY A 180 -14.16 15.90 -4.73
C GLY A 180 -13.43 17.16 -5.20
N ASP A 181 -12.26 17.50 -4.63
CA ASP A 181 -11.43 18.62 -5.07
C ASP A 181 -11.02 18.45 -6.54
N PRO A 182 -11.45 19.35 -7.45
CA PRO A 182 -11.20 19.22 -8.88
C PRO A 182 -9.72 19.43 -9.26
N ASP A 183 -8.90 19.94 -8.34
CA ASP A 183 -7.46 20.10 -8.55
C ASP A 183 -6.65 18.88 -8.12
N LEU A 184 -7.27 17.83 -7.59
CA LEU A 184 -6.61 16.57 -7.28
C LEU A 184 -7.02 15.49 -8.27
N ILE A 185 -6.05 14.96 -9.02
CA ILE A 185 -6.29 14.03 -10.13
C ILE A 185 -5.62 12.70 -9.84
N VAL A 186 -6.37 11.61 -10.03
CA VAL A 186 -5.82 10.25 -10.12
C VAL A 186 -5.22 10.06 -11.50
N CYS A 187 -3.91 9.85 -11.54
CA CYS A 187 -3.12 9.56 -12.73
C CYS A 187 -3.04 8.06 -13.00
N HIS A 188 -3.00 7.24 -11.94
CA HIS A 188 -3.02 5.78 -12.01
C HIS A 188 -3.90 5.19 -10.90
N GLU A 189 -5.03 4.54 -11.22
CA GLU A 189 -5.99 4.06 -10.19
C GLU A 189 -5.69 2.69 -9.60
N ALA A 190 -4.72 1.94 -10.15
CA ALA A 190 -4.45 0.59 -9.68
C ALA A 190 -2.96 0.21 -9.79
N LEU A 191 -2.17 0.48 -8.76
CA LEU A 191 -0.76 0.06 -8.70
C LEU A 191 -0.59 -1.40 -8.23
N ASP A 192 -1.69 -2.14 -8.05
CA ASP A 192 -1.75 -3.56 -7.67
C ASP A 192 -1.01 -3.94 -6.37
N PHE A 193 -0.99 -3.04 -5.39
CA PHE A 193 -0.55 -3.33 -4.03
C PHE A 193 -1.43 -2.65 -2.99
N GLY A 194 -1.30 -3.06 -1.73
CA GLY A 194 -2.04 -2.46 -0.61
C GLY A 194 -3.55 -2.71 -0.65
N GLN A 195 -3.99 -3.80 -1.30
CA GLN A 195 -5.41 -4.12 -1.46
C GLN A 195 -6.10 -4.30 -0.10
N CYS A 196 -7.15 -3.50 0.11
CA CYS A 196 -8.02 -3.56 1.26
C CYS A 196 -9.40 -3.00 0.90
N LYS A 197 -10.33 -3.04 1.85
CA LYS A 197 -11.68 -2.53 1.72
C LYS A 197 -11.96 -1.61 2.89
N LEU A 198 -12.59 -0.47 2.64
CA LEU A 198 -13.13 0.37 3.70
C LEU A 198 -14.55 -0.10 3.98
N ALA A 199 -14.75 -0.78 5.12
CA ALA A 199 -15.99 -1.52 5.40
C ALA A 199 -16.50 -1.34 6.83
N LEU A 200 -17.81 -1.49 6.99
CA LEU A 200 -18.46 -1.48 8.31
C LEU A 200 -18.16 -2.76 9.08
N GLY A 201 -17.78 -2.60 10.35
CA GLY A 201 -17.67 -3.68 11.33
C GLY A 201 -18.74 -3.51 12.41
N ILE A 202 -19.62 -4.50 12.57
CA ILE A 202 -20.68 -4.50 13.59
C ILE A 202 -20.46 -5.64 14.59
N PRO A 203 -20.89 -5.50 15.86
CA PRO A 203 -20.83 -6.60 16.83
C PRO A 203 -21.51 -7.89 16.34
N MET A 204 -20.91 -9.04 16.62
CA MET A 204 -21.48 -10.35 16.29
C MET A 204 -22.61 -10.77 17.24
N THR A 205 -22.74 -10.10 18.39
CA THR A 205 -23.64 -10.46 19.49
C THR A 205 -24.59 -9.30 19.84
N GLY A 206 -25.50 -9.55 20.79
CA GLY A 206 -26.47 -8.55 21.25
C GLY A 206 -27.46 -8.17 20.15
N LYS A 207 -27.84 -6.88 20.09
CA LYS A 207 -28.82 -6.37 19.14
C LYS A 207 -28.42 -6.50 17.66
N PHE A 208 -27.14 -6.73 17.38
CA PHE A 208 -26.60 -6.88 16.03
C PHE A 208 -26.51 -8.34 15.56
N ALA A 209 -26.82 -9.31 16.41
CA ALA A 209 -26.65 -10.74 16.11
C ALA A 209 -27.39 -11.17 14.82
N SER A 210 -28.62 -10.68 14.64
CA SER A 210 -29.47 -10.97 13.46
C SER A 210 -29.24 -10.03 12.27
N VAL A 211 -28.43 -8.98 12.42
CA VAL A 211 -28.17 -8.00 11.36
C VAL A 211 -27.07 -8.51 10.46
N ASN A 212 -27.36 -8.71 9.18
CA ASN A 212 -26.44 -9.24 8.18
C ASN A 212 -26.37 -8.40 6.90
N SER A 213 -27.21 -7.37 6.76
CA SER A 213 -27.17 -6.43 5.64
C SER A 213 -27.27 -4.97 6.10
N LEU A 214 -26.82 -4.07 5.24
CA LEU A 214 -26.91 -2.63 5.48
C LEU A 214 -28.36 -2.15 5.63
N ASP A 215 -29.29 -2.71 4.87
CA ASP A 215 -30.72 -2.37 4.99
C ASP A 215 -31.28 -2.78 6.36
N GLN A 216 -30.93 -3.99 6.84
CA GLN A 216 -31.31 -4.42 8.18
C GLN A 216 -30.73 -3.51 9.26
N LEU A 217 -29.48 -3.05 9.10
CA LEU A 217 -28.88 -2.08 10.01
C LEU A 217 -29.61 -0.74 9.98
N ARG A 218 -29.96 -0.23 8.79
CA ARG A 218 -30.67 1.04 8.61
C ARG A 218 -32.06 1.00 9.26
N ASP A 219 -32.77 -0.10 9.08
CA ASP A 219 -34.18 -0.24 9.45
C ASP A 219 -34.37 -0.66 10.91
N MET A 220 -33.29 -0.75 11.72
CA MET A 220 -33.40 -0.97 13.17
C MET A 220 -34.16 0.18 13.83
N PRO A 221 -35.11 -0.11 14.75
CA PRO A 221 -35.89 0.93 15.43
C PRO A 221 -35.08 1.72 16.46
N ASP A 222 -33.88 1.26 16.81
CA ASP A 222 -32.97 1.88 17.77
C ASP A 222 -32.52 3.28 17.37
N TRP A 223 -32.50 3.60 16.07
CA TRP A 223 -31.88 4.83 15.55
C TRP A 223 -32.90 5.97 15.49
N THR A 224 -32.84 6.86 16.47
CA THR A 224 -33.70 8.04 16.55
C THR A 224 -32.86 9.31 16.65
N GLU A 225 -33.50 10.49 16.64
CA GLU A 225 -32.81 11.75 16.88
C GLU A 225 -32.10 11.79 18.24
N ASP A 226 -32.72 11.20 19.28
CA ASP A 226 -32.16 11.13 20.63
C ASP A 226 -31.12 9.99 20.78
N THR A 227 -31.22 8.95 19.95
CA THR A 227 -30.36 7.75 19.96
C THR A 227 -29.80 7.44 18.58
N PRO A 228 -28.92 8.29 18.02
CA PRO A 228 -28.35 8.06 16.69
C PRO A 228 -27.38 6.88 16.71
N LEU A 229 -27.21 6.24 15.55
CA LEU A 229 -26.17 5.23 15.35
C LEU A 229 -24.78 5.88 15.47
N ARG A 230 -23.99 5.45 16.45
CA ARG A 230 -22.63 5.96 16.67
C ARG A 230 -21.62 5.13 15.90
N VAL A 231 -20.92 5.76 14.97
CA VAL A 231 -19.92 5.12 14.11
C VAL A 231 -18.56 5.74 14.40
N VAL A 232 -17.60 4.95 14.87
CA VAL A 232 -16.22 5.43 14.98
C VAL A 232 -15.46 5.19 13.67
N THR A 233 -14.74 6.20 13.19
CA THR A 233 -13.95 6.09 11.96
C THR A 233 -12.88 7.16 11.83
N GLY A 234 -11.82 6.86 11.08
CA GLY A 234 -10.89 7.89 10.57
C GLY A 234 -11.37 8.54 9.26
N TYR A 235 -12.43 8.03 8.63
CA TYR A 235 -12.86 8.35 7.26
C TYR A 235 -14.22 9.09 7.27
N HIS A 236 -14.23 10.29 7.85
CA HIS A 236 -15.48 11.02 8.12
C HIS A 236 -16.17 11.50 6.84
N ASN A 237 -15.43 12.02 5.87
CA ASN A 237 -16.03 12.54 4.64
C ASN A 237 -16.62 11.39 3.81
N VAL A 238 -15.89 10.28 3.70
CA VAL A 238 -16.39 9.07 3.03
C VAL A 238 -17.63 8.52 3.75
N ALA A 239 -17.59 8.41 5.09
CA ALA A 239 -18.71 7.92 5.88
C ALA A 239 -19.96 8.80 5.72
N LYS A 240 -19.83 10.13 5.81
CA LYS A 240 -20.95 11.08 5.64
C LYS A 240 -21.64 10.86 4.30
N ARG A 241 -20.88 10.81 3.20
CA ARG A 241 -21.45 10.60 1.86
C ARG A 241 -22.11 9.23 1.75
N PHE A 242 -21.48 8.19 2.29
CA PHE A 242 -22.01 6.84 2.25
C PHE A 242 -23.36 6.75 3.00
N PHE A 243 -23.42 7.10 4.28
CA PHE A 243 -24.64 7.01 5.07
C PHE A 243 -25.78 7.87 4.51
N ALA A 244 -25.48 9.09 4.05
CA ALA A 244 -26.45 9.95 3.38
C ALA A 244 -27.01 9.30 2.11
N SER A 245 -26.13 8.75 1.25
CA SER A 245 -26.54 8.07 0.01
C SER A 245 -27.39 6.80 0.24
N LYS A 246 -27.27 6.20 1.44
CA LYS A 246 -27.99 4.98 1.83
C LYS A 246 -29.24 5.24 2.65
N GLY A 247 -29.58 6.51 2.86
CA GLY A 247 -30.83 6.93 3.52
C GLY A 247 -30.80 6.83 5.05
N PHE A 248 -29.62 6.72 5.67
CA PHE A 248 -29.52 6.79 7.12
C PHE A 248 -29.77 8.22 7.60
N LYS A 249 -30.73 8.38 8.52
CA LYS A 249 -31.15 9.69 9.04
C LYS A 249 -30.44 10.10 10.34
N HIS A 250 -30.14 9.11 11.17
CA HIS A 250 -29.65 9.33 12.53
C HIS A 250 -28.29 8.63 12.72
N VAL A 251 -27.22 9.32 12.33
CA VAL A 251 -25.84 8.81 12.43
C VAL A 251 -24.96 9.89 13.02
N VAL A 252 -24.17 9.53 14.03
CA VAL A 252 -23.11 10.37 14.59
C VAL A 252 -21.78 9.71 14.30
N LEU A 253 -20.87 10.46 13.69
CA LEU A 253 -19.51 10.02 13.42
C LEU A 253 -18.59 10.48 14.55
N LEU A 254 -17.80 9.54 15.06
CA LEU A 254 -16.86 9.74 16.15
C LEU A 254 -15.44 9.47 15.66
N SER A 255 -14.48 10.24 16.19
CA SER A 255 -13.05 9.96 16.02
C SER A 255 -12.54 9.16 17.22
N ALA A 256 -11.60 8.24 16.99
CA ALA A 256 -10.82 7.62 18.06
C ALA A 256 -9.34 7.60 17.70
N ASP A 257 -8.51 7.88 18.70
CA ASP A 257 -7.07 7.76 18.60
C ASP A 257 -6.64 6.33 18.95
N GLY A 258 -6.47 5.51 17.91
CA GLY A 258 -6.02 4.12 18.02
C GLY A 258 -7.13 3.12 18.36
N ALA A 259 -6.85 1.84 18.10
CA ALA A 259 -7.69 0.65 18.38
C ALA A 259 -9.20 0.89 18.19
N LEU A 260 -9.60 1.33 17.00
CA LEU A 260 -11.01 1.62 16.67
C LEU A 260 -11.90 0.41 16.96
N GLU A 261 -11.35 -0.80 16.78
CA GLU A 261 -12.06 -2.06 16.91
C GLU A 261 -12.52 -2.37 18.33
N ALA A 262 -11.90 -1.76 19.35
CA ALA A 262 -12.32 -1.88 20.73
C ALA A 262 -13.52 -0.97 21.08
N ALA A 263 -13.80 0.05 20.27
CA ALA A 263 -14.80 1.07 20.58
C ALA A 263 -16.23 0.51 20.81
N PRO A 264 -16.71 -0.51 20.05
CA PRO A 264 -18.00 -1.14 20.33
C PRO A 264 -18.02 -1.89 21.66
N ALA A 265 -16.97 -2.64 21.99
CA ALA A 265 -16.87 -3.38 23.24
C ALA A 265 -16.80 -2.45 24.47
N MET A 266 -16.18 -1.27 24.32
CA MET A 266 -16.13 -0.23 25.34
C MET A 266 -17.45 0.56 25.48
N GLY A 267 -18.40 0.38 24.57
CA GLY A 267 -19.67 1.12 24.54
C GLY A 267 -19.55 2.56 24.04
N SER A 268 -18.37 2.97 23.57
CA SER A 268 -18.11 4.32 23.05
C SER A 268 -18.68 4.56 21.65
N ALA A 269 -18.86 3.50 20.87
CA ALA A 269 -19.54 3.50 19.57
C ALA A 269 -20.45 2.27 19.46
N ASP A 270 -21.34 2.26 18.48
CA ASP A 270 -22.20 1.10 18.19
C ASP A 270 -21.55 0.20 17.13
N ILE A 271 -20.92 0.80 16.12
CA ILE A 271 -20.22 0.12 15.03
C ILE A 271 -18.96 0.89 14.65
N ILE A 272 -18.12 0.29 13.81
CA ILE A 272 -16.92 0.94 13.26
C ILE A 272 -17.00 1.02 11.73
N LEU A 273 -16.25 1.96 11.16
CA LEU A 273 -15.87 1.96 9.76
C LEU A 273 -14.35 2.05 9.66
N ASP A 274 -13.71 0.99 9.16
CA ASP A 274 -12.26 0.92 9.05
C ASP A 274 -11.79 0.05 7.87
N LEU A 275 -10.48 0.03 7.63
CA LEU A 275 -9.84 -0.77 6.60
C LEU A 275 -9.80 -2.25 7.00
N VAL A 276 -10.31 -3.10 6.11
CA VAL A 276 -10.35 -4.54 6.24
C VAL A 276 -9.53 -5.17 5.10
N SER A 277 -8.56 -5.99 5.47
CA SER A 277 -7.78 -6.80 4.50
C SER A 277 -8.16 -8.28 4.61
N THR A 278 -7.75 -8.97 5.69
CA THR A 278 -8.05 -10.39 5.92
C THR A 278 -9.28 -10.61 6.82
N GLY A 279 -9.78 -9.55 7.46
CA GLY A 279 -10.88 -9.62 8.44
C GLY A 279 -10.48 -10.17 9.81
N VAL A 280 -9.19 -10.50 10.03
CA VAL A 280 -8.71 -11.06 11.32
C VAL A 280 -8.97 -10.10 12.47
N THR A 281 -8.61 -8.82 12.30
CA THR A 281 -8.77 -7.78 13.33
C THR A 281 -10.23 -7.56 13.75
N LEU A 282 -11.18 -7.65 12.81
CA LEU A 282 -12.61 -7.61 13.14
C LEU A 282 -13.02 -8.82 13.98
N ARG A 283 -12.63 -10.03 13.56
CA ARG A 283 -12.99 -11.28 14.26
C ARG A 283 -12.42 -11.33 15.67
N GLU A 284 -11.17 -10.90 15.87
CA GLU A 284 -10.53 -10.84 17.18
C GLU A 284 -11.25 -9.91 18.16
N ASN A 285 -12.00 -8.93 17.65
CA ASN A 285 -12.83 -8.01 18.44
C ASN A 285 -14.32 -8.37 18.42
N ASN A 286 -14.68 -9.60 18.01
CA ASN A 286 -16.08 -10.07 17.88
C ASN A 286 -16.94 -9.17 16.98
N LEU A 287 -16.36 -8.64 15.91
CA LEU A 287 -17.03 -7.85 14.87
C LEU A 287 -17.17 -8.69 13.59
N LYS A 288 -18.20 -8.39 12.81
CA LYS A 288 -18.44 -8.96 11.47
C LYS A 288 -18.72 -7.87 10.44
N GLU A 289 -18.33 -8.15 9.20
CA GLU A 289 -18.81 -7.42 8.02
C GLU A 289 -20.27 -7.79 7.71
N ILE A 290 -20.98 -6.91 7.02
CA ILE A 290 -22.36 -7.13 6.55
C ILE A 290 -22.48 -6.90 5.05
N GLU A 291 -23.48 -7.52 4.43
CA GLU A 291 -23.81 -7.30 3.03
C GLU A 291 -24.14 -5.82 2.78
N GLY A 292 -23.54 -5.24 1.74
CA GLY A 292 -23.65 -3.80 1.46
C GLY A 292 -22.86 -2.89 2.42
N GLY A 293 -22.11 -3.46 3.38
CA GLY A 293 -21.25 -2.72 4.31
C GLY A 293 -19.87 -2.37 3.76
N ASN A 294 -19.50 -2.88 2.58
CA ASN A 294 -18.30 -2.42 1.86
C ASN A 294 -18.59 -1.05 1.22
N ILE A 295 -17.86 -0.02 1.65
CA ILE A 295 -18.03 1.34 1.14
C ILE A 295 -17.20 1.55 -0.12
N MET A 296 -15.95 1.07 -0.11
CA MET A 296 -15.05 1.13 -1.26
C MET A 296 -13.92 0.12 -1.14
N ASP A 297 -13.48 -0.38 -2.30
CA ASP A 297 -12.19 -1.07 -2.40
C ASP A 297 -11.06 -0.03 -2.50
N SER A 298 -9.90 -0.35 -1.93
CA SER A 298 -8.73 0.52 -1.87
C SER A 298 -7.46 -0.23 -2.23
N GLN A 299 -6.54 0.48 -2.88
CA GLN A 299 -5.20 0.03 -3.26
C GLN A 299 -4.31 1.25 -3.47
N GLY A 300 -3.03 1.02 -3.74
CA GLY A 300 -2.10 2.09 -4.10
C GLY A 300 -2.46 2.76 -5.43
N ILE A 301 -2.44 4.09 -5.44
CA ILE A 301 -2.73 4.93 -6.61
C ILE A 301 -1.68 6.02 -6.79
N LEU A 302 -1.42 6.42 -8.04
CA LEU A 302 -0.64 7.61 -8.39
C LEU A 302 -1.58 8.79 -8.57
N VAL A 303 -1.31 9.88 -7.85
CA VAL A 303 -2.13 11.09 -7.84
C VAL A 303 -1.25 12.33 -8.07
N ALA A 304 -1.84 13.40 -8.59
CA ALA A 304 -1.15 14.65 -8.85
C ALA A 304 -2.05 15.87 -8.66
N ASN A 305 -1.44 17.03 -8.47
CA ASN A 305 -2.14 18.30 -8.49
C ASN A 305 -2.32 18.79 -9.93
N LYS A 306 -3.58 19.04 -10.34
CA LYS A 306 -3.95 19.52 -11.68
C LYS A 306 -3.22 20.79 -12.08
N ARG A 307 -3.12 21.77 -11.19
CA ARG A 307 -2.46 23.04 -11.50
C ARG A 307 -0.96 22.85 -11.64
N SER A 308 -0.35 22.00 -10.79
CA SER A 308 1.05 21.62 -10.97
C SER A 308 1.27 20.96 -12.34
N LEU A 309 0.38 20.06 -12.79
CA LEU A 309 0.48 19.40 -14.11
C LEU A 309 0.49 20.40 -15.27
N LEU A 310 -0.28 21.47 -15.17
CA LEU A 310 -0.39 22.49 -16.22
C LEU A 310 0.74 23.52 -16.16
N ASP A 311 1.18 23.89 -14.96
CA ASP A 311 2.05 25.05 -14.77
C ASP A 311 3.52 24.71 -14.52
N ARG A 312 3.84 23.49 -14.04
CA ARG A 312 5.20 23.08 -13.69
C ARG A 312 5.88 22.44 -14.90
N PRO A 313 6.92 23.06 -15.48
CA PRO A 313 7.63 22.48 -16.61
C PRO A 313 8.20 21.11 -16.25
N GLY A 314 8.07 20.14 -17.15
CA GLY A 314 8.60 18.79 -16.98
C GLY A 314 7.72 17.83 -16.17
N LEU A 315 6.77 18.32 -15.36
CA LEU A 315 5.97 17.44 -14.50
C LEU A 315 5.09 16.48 -15.32
N LEU A 316 4.47 16.99 -16.38
CA LEU A 316 3.58 16.20 -17.21
C LEU A 316 4.35 15.05 -17.90
N GLN A 317 5.60 15.31 -18.32
CA GLN A 317 6.51 14.30 -18.88
C GLN A 317 6.92 13.26 -17.83
N VAL A 318 7.22 13.68 -16.61
CA VAL A 318 7.52 12.75 -15.50
C VAL A 318 6.33 11.86 -15.19
N VAL A 319 5.11 12.43 -15.15
CA VAL A 319 3.90 11.64 -14.91
C VAL A 319 3.62 10.67 -16.05
N HIS A 320 3.87 11.08 -17.31
CA HIS A 320 3.78 10.19 -18.47
C HIS A 320 4.74 9.00 -18.32
N GLU A 321 6.03 9.27 -18.09
CA GLU A 321 7.05 8.23 -17.91
C GLU A 321 6.70 7.27 -16.75
N LEU A 322 6.18 7.79 -15.63
CA LEU A 322 5.76 6.95 -14.50
C LEU A 322 4.56 6.07 -14.86
N ILE A 323 3.57 6.60 -15.60
CA ILE A 323 2.43 5.80 -16.06
C ILE A 323 2.92 4.66 -16.96
N GLU A 324 3.75 4.96 -17.97
CA GLU A 324 4.26 3.94 -18.89
C GLU A 324 5.07 2.86 -18.16
N ARG A 325 5.98 3.27 -17.27
CA ARG A 325 6.80 2.33 -16.48
C ARG A 325 5.96 1.48 -15.55
N PHE A 326 4.96 2.04 -14.87
CA PHE A 326 4.09 1.26 -13.98
C PHE A 326 3.19 0.31 -14.75
N ASP A 327 2.51 0.74 -15.81
CA ASP A 327 1.68 -0.14 -16.65
C ASP A 327 2.55 -1.25 -17.28
N GLY A 328 3.74 -0.90 -17.77
CA GLY A 328 4.70 -1.86 -18.33
C GLY A 328 5.20 -2.87 -17.28
N HIS A 329 5.43 -2.43 -16.04
CA HIS A 329 5.85 -3.29 -14.95
C HIS A 329 4.75 -4.24 -14.50
N LEU A 330 3.54 -3.72 -14.25
CA LEU A 330 2.37 -4.51 -13.86
C LEU A 330 2.01 -5.54 -14.92
N LYS A 331 2.21 -5.22 -16.21
CA LYS A 331 2.09 -6.20 -17.28
C LYS A 331 3.18 -7.26 -17.18
N ALA A 332 4.45 -6.87 -17.04
CA ALA A 332 5.58 -7.80 -16.93
C ALA A 332 5.43 -8.77 -15.75
N GLU A 333 4.87 -8.32 -14.62
CA GLU A 333 4.61 -9.16 -13.46
C GLU A 333 3.69 -10.36 -13.75
N GLN A 334 2.90 -10.31 -14.81
CA GLN A 334 2.00 -11.39 -15.19
C GLN A 334 2.68 -12.47 -16.05
N PHE A 335 3.89 -12.22 -16.56
CA PHE A 335 4.54 -13.09 -17.54
C PHE A 335 5.97 -13.49 -17.13
N TYR A 336 6.45 -14.56 -17.77
CA TYR A 336 7.86 -14.90 -17.88
C TYR A 336 8.26 -14.93 -19.35
N SER A 337 9.52 -14.57 -19.64
CA SER A 337 10.15 -14.92 -20.91
C SER A 337 10.65 -16.35 -20.80
N VAL A 338 10.19 -17.22 -21.69
CA VAL A 338 10.55 -18.64 -21.72
C VAL A 338 11.28 -18.93 -23.01
N ILE A 339 12.50 -19.46 -22.89
CA ILE A 339 13.35 -19.84 -24.02
C ILE A 339 13.51 -21.36 -23.97
N ALA A 340 13.22 -22.05 -25.07
CA ALA A 340 13.36 -23.50 -25.15
C ALA A 340 14.08 -23.93 -26.43
N ASN A 341 14.98 -24.90 -26.32
CA ASN A 341 15.58 -25.54 -27.49
C ASN A 341 14.62 -26.58 -28.05
N MET A 342 14.18 -26.36 -29.29
CA MET A 342 13.23 -27.18 -30.02
C MET A 342 13.95 -27.86 -31.18
N ARG A 343 13.87 -29.19 -31.27
CA ARG A 343 14.36 -29.92 -32.44
C ARG A 343 13.36 -29.75 -33.59
N GLY A 344 13.82 -29.49 -34.81
CA GLY A 344 12.98 -29.36 -36.00
C GLY A 344 13.79 -29.17 -37.27
N ASP A 345 13.13 -29.28 -38.42
CA ASP A 345 13.78 -29.20 -39.74
C ASP A 345 13.82 -27.74 -40.25
N SER A 346 12.80 -26.94 -39.92
CA SER A 346 12.70 -25.51 -40.30
C SER A 346 12.13 -24.63 -39.17
N PRO A 347 12.41 -23.31 -39.17
CA PRO A 347 11.79 -22.38 -38.23
C PRO A 347 10.26 -22.39 -38.28
N GLU A 348 9.69 -22.48 -39.49
CA GLU A 348 8.25 -22.47 -39.73
C GLU A 348 7.56 -23.69 -39.14
N GLU A 349 8.20 -24.85 -39.20
CA GLU A 349 7.70 -26.08 -38.60
C GLU A 349 7.67 -25.99 -37.07
N VAL A 350 8.74 -25.46 -36.46
CA VAL A 350 8.80 -25.24 -35.01
C VAL A 350 7.75 -24.20 -34.57
N ALA A 351 7.66 -23.07 -35.28
CA ALA A 351 6.64 -22.06 -35.01
C ALA A 351 5.22 -22.64 -35.13
N GLY A 352 4.95 -23.41 -36.18
CA GLY A 352 3.66 -24.05 -36.41
C GLY A 352 3.26 -25.04 -35.31
N ARG A 353 4.23 -25.78 -34.73
CA ARG A 353 3.98 -26.64 -33.57
C ARG A 353 3.62 -25.85 -32.31
N LEU A 354 4.35 -24.76 -32.04
CA LEU A 354 4.12 -23.94 -30.85
C LEU A 354 2.79 -23.17 -30.93
N LEU A 355 2.45 -22.59 -32.09
CA LEU A 355 1.20 -21.84 -32.28
C LEU A 355 -0.05 -22.71 -32.11
N LYS A 356 0.02 -23.99 -32.46
CA LYS A 356 -1.07 -24.96 -32.27
C LYS A 356 -1.24 -25.40 -30.81
N ALA A 357 -0.23 -25.20 -29.97
CA ALA A 357 -0.27 -25.63 -28.58
C ALA A 357 -0.83 -24.53 -27.66
N PRO A 358 -1.83 -24.83 -26.83
CA PRO A 358 -2.44 -23.84 -25.95
C PRO A 358 -1.42 -23.35 -24.92
N GLY A 359 -1.33 -22.03 -24.75
CA GLY A 359 -0.41 -21.38 -23.82
C GLY A 359 1.02 -21.18 -24.32
N LEU A 360 1.34 -21.59 -25.56
CA LEU A 360 2.66 -21.40 -26.18
C LEU A 360 2.68 -20.38 -27.33
N GLN A 361 1.59 -19.64 -27.52
CA GLN A 361 1.44 -18.67 -28.61
C GLN A 361 2.30 -17.40 -28.41
N GLY A 362 2.70 -17.09 -27.18
CA GLY A 362 3.36 -15.82 -26.85
C GLY A 362 2.39 -14.64 -26.86
N LEU A 363 2.93 -13.41 -26.90
CA LEU A 363 2.11 -12.18 -27.02
C LEU A 363 1.65 -11.96 -28.47
N GLN A 364 2.54 -12.14 -29.43
CA GLN A 364 2.25 -12.04 -30.87
C GLN A 364 2.57 -13.34 -31.63
N GLY A 365 3.52 -14.12 -31.12
CA GLY A 365 4.03 -15.34 -31.73
C GLY A 365 5.33 -15.78 -31.04
N PRO A 366 5.80 -17.02 -31.28
CA PRO A 366 7.12 -17.45 -30.86
C PRO A 366 8.20 -16.84 -31.76
N THR A 367 9.27 -16.31 -31.15
CA THR A 367 10.49 -15.96 -31.89
C THR A 367 11.36 -17.20 -32.04
N ILE A 368 11.72 -17.57 -33.27
CA ILE A 368 12.50 -18.79 -33.57
C ILE A 368 13.86 -18.39 -34.14
N ALA A 369 14.94 -18.83 -33.48
CA ALA A 369 16.32 -18.59 -33.93
C ALA A 369 17.10 -19.90 -34.05
N SER A 370 17.97 -20.02 -35.05
CA SER A 370 18.77 -21.24 -35.29
C SER A 370 19.80 -21.48 -34.18
N VAL A 371 19.91 -22.73 -33.72
CA VAL A 371 20.93 -23.19 -32.76
C VAL A 371 21.90 -24.11 -33.49
N TYR A 372 23.15 -23.68 -33.56
CA TYR A 372 24.23 -24.42 -34.23
C TYR A 372 24.92 -25.35 -33.24
N MET A 373 25.19 -26.58 -33.68
CA MET A 373 25.96 -27.55 -32.92
C MET A 373 27.29 -27.79 -33.62
N ASN A 374 28.31 -28.12 -32.85
CA ASN A 374 29.60 -28.54 -33.40
C ASN A 374 29.37 -29.82 -34.22
N GLY A 375 29.60 -29.75 -35.52
CA GLY A 375 29.60 -30.92 -36.40
C GLY A 375 30.95 -31.61 -36.39
N ASP A 376 30.95 -32.89 -36.79
CA ASP A 376 32.14 -33.73 -36.92
C ASP A 376 32.99 -33.31 -38.14
N GLY A 377 33.59 -32.11 -38.10
CA GLY A 377 34.59 -31.64 -39.06
C GLY A 377 34.06 -31.08 -40.38
N SER A 378 32.75 -30.99 -40.59
CA SER A 378 32.12 -30.28 -41.72
C SER A 378 31.00 -29.38 -41.21
N ALA A 379 30.75 -28.26 -41.90
CA ALA A 379 29.96 -27.09 -41.50
C ALA A 379 28.88 -27.34 -40.41
N ALA A 380 28.82 -26.45 -39.41
CA ALA A 380 27.92 -26.56 -38.26
C ALA A 380 26.50 -26.97 -38.68
N GLN A 381 26.03 -28.14 -38.21
CA GLN A 381 24.72 -28.67 -38.57
C GLN A 381 23.61 -27.86 -37.89
N HIS A 382 22.49 -27.69 -38.59
CA HIS A 382 21.26 -27.07 -38.09
C HIS A 382 20.27 -28.20 -37.75
N GLY A 383 19.58 -28.09 -36.63
CA GLY A 383 18.63 -29.12 -36.19
C GLY A 383 17.95 -28.82 -34.84
N PHE A 384 18.42 -27.78 -34.16
CA PHE A 384 17.70 -27.15 -33.05
C PHE A 384 17.43 -25.70 -33.36
N TYR A 385 16.34 -25.21 -32.78
CA TYR A 385 15.96 -23.81 -32.78
C TYR A 385 15.65 -23.37 -31.36
N ALA A 386 16.10 -22.18 -30.98
CA ALA A 386 15.71 -21.52 -29.74
C ALA A 386 14.38 -20.82 -29.98
N ALA A 387 13.33 -21.28 -29.31
CA ALA A 387 12.01 -20.67 -29.31
C ALA A 387 11.85 -19.79 -28.08
N THR A 388 11.61 -18.50 -28.27
CA THR A 388 11.34 -17.53 -27.21
C THR A 388 9.86 -17.15 -27.22
N ILE A 389 9.18 -17.33 -26.08
CA ILE A 389 7.76 -17.01 -25.89
C ILE A 389 7.52 -16.33 -24.55
N CYS A 390 6.57 -15.40 -24.51
CA CYS A 390 6.05 -14.86 -23.26
C CYS A 390 4.92 -15.76 -22.74
N VAL A 391 5.06 -16.26 -21.51
CA VAL A 391 4.11 -17.19 -20.89
C VAL A 391 3.56 -16.59 -19.62
N ARG A 392 2.24 -16.64 -19.41
CA ARG A 392 1.62 -16.17 -18.16
C ARG A 392 2.13 -16.98 -16.97
N LYS A 393 2.51 -16.33 -15.87
CA LYS A 393 3.07 -17.00 -14.67
C LYS A 393 2.17 -18.14 -14.16
N LYS A 394 0.85 -17.93 -14.14
CA LYS A 394 -0.15 -18.94 -13.73
C LYS A 394 -0.17 -20.20 -14.61
N GLN A 395 0.33 -20.12 -15.84
CA GLN A 395 0.37 -21.20 -16.83
C GLN A 395 1.78 -21.74 -17.07
N LEU A 396 2.78 -21.30 -16.29
CA LEU A 396 4.18 -21.67 -16.53
C LEU A 396 4.37 -23.19 -16.54
N TYR A 397 3.86 -23.89 -15.52
CA TYR A 397 4.07 -25.33 -15.40
C TYR A 397 3.44 -26.11 -16.56
N SER A 398 2.21 -25.77 -16.95
CA SER A 398 1.54 -26.41 -18.09
C SER A 398 2.24 -26.09 -19.41
N ALA A 399 2.73 -24.87 -19.59
CA ALA A 399 3.52 -24.46 -20.76
C ALA A 399 4.84 -25.25 -20.86
N VAL A 400 5.58 -25.40 -19.76
CA VAL A 400 6.81 -26.20 -19.72
C VAL A 400 6.53 -27.66 -20.08
N LYS A 401 5.44 -28.25 -19.57
CA LYS A 401 5.03 -29.62 -19.94
C LYS A 401 4.64 -29.73 -21.41
N ALA A 402 3.95 -28.73 -21.96
CA ALA A 402 3.61 -28.70 -23.38
C ALA A 402 4.87 -28.60 -24.25
N LEU A 403 5.84 -27.74 -23.89
CA LEU A 403 7.13 -27.62 -24.57
C LEU A 403 7.89 -28.95 -24.55
N GLN A 404 7.99 -29.60 -23.40
CA GLN A 404 8.64 -30.91 -23.26
C GLN A 404 7.97 -31.98 -24.14
N LYS A 405 6.62 -32.02 -24.18
CA LYS A 405 5.87 -32.95 -25.03
C LYS A 405 6.11 -32.73 -26.52
N LEU A 406 6.38 -31.49 -26.94
CA LEU A 406 6.70 -31.13 -28.31
C LEU A 406 8.18 -31.36 -28.69
N GLY A 407 8.98 -31.97 -27.80
CA GLY A 407 10.40 -32.21 -28.00
C GLY A 407 11.31 -31.05 -27.59
N GLY A 408 10.77 -30.09 -26.82
CA GLY A 408 11.53 -28.98 -26.24
C GLY A 408 12.39 -29.42 -25.06
N SER A 409 13.59 -28.87 -24.99
CA SER A 409 14.58 -29.14 -23.93
C SER A 409 15.32 -27.86 -23.54
N GLY A 410 16.04 -27.88 -22.42
CA GLY A 410 16.80 -26.70 -21.97
C GLY A 410 15.92 -25.47 -21.76
N VAL A 411 14.74 -25.65 -21.13
CA VAL A 411 13.77 -24.57 -20.95
C VAL A 411 14.27 -23.59 -19.90
N LEU A 412 14.64 -22.39 -20.32
CA LEU A 412 15.03 -21.27 -19.49
C LEU A 412 13.80 -20.39 -19.21
N VAL A 413 13.69 -19.89 -17.98
CA VAL A 413 12.59 -19.03 -17.55
C VAL A 413 13.22 -17.79 -16.91
N GLN A 414 12.87 -16.61 -17.42
CA GLN A 414 13.42 -15.33 -16.97
C GLN A 414 12.28 -14.35 -16.62
N PRO A 415 12.36 -13.66 -15.47
CA PRO A 415 11.47 -12.54 -15.17
C PRO A 415 11.78 -11.35 -16.09
N MET A 416 10.80 -10.48 -16.27
CA MET A 416 10.94 -9.24 -17.03
C MET A 416 10.64 -8.06 -16.11
N THR A 417 11.36 -6.96 -16.28
CA THR A 417 11.11 -5.71 -15.53
C THR A 417 9.92 -4.96 -16.12
N TYR A 418 9.85 -4.86 -17.45
CA TYR A 418 8.78 -4.18 -18.18
C TYR A 418 8.37 -4.96 -19.42
N ILE A 419 7.10 -4.82 -19.80
CA ILE A 419 6.57 -5.12 -21.13
C ILE A 419 5.81 -3.86 -21.57
N PHE A 420 6.46 -3.03 -22.38
CA PHE A 420 5.80 -1.89 -23.02
C PHE A 420 4.97 -2.37 -24.22
N ASP A 421 3.85 -1.71 -24.47
CA ASP A 421 2.96 -1.97 -25.60
C ASP A 421 2.53 -0.63 -26.21
N GLU A 422 1.36 -0.58 -26.84
CA GLU A 422 0.69 0.67 -27.18
C GLU A 422 0.55 1.64 -25.99
N GLU A 423 0.40 2.92 -26.33
CA GLU A 423 0.30 4.01 -25.38
C GLU A 423 -0.83 3.75 -24.36
N PRO A 424 -0.56 3.92 -23.05
CA PRO A 424 -1.56 3.61 -22.03
C PRO A 424 -2.83 4.44 -22.22
N GLN A 425 -4.00 3.78 -22.30
CA GLN A 425 -5.31 4.47 -22.35
C GLN A 425 -5.51 5.44 -21.18
N ARG A 426 -4.88 5.12 -20.05
CA ARG A 426 -4.81 5.94 -18.84
C ARG A 426 -4.19 7.33 -19.09
N TRP A 427 -3.14 7.40 -19.89
CA TRP A 427 -2.49 8.65 -20.26
C TRP A 427 -3.41 9.52 -21.13
N ILE A 428 -4.04 8.92 -22.14
CA ILE A 428 -5.04 9.60 -22.99
C ILE A 428 -6.20 10.15 -22.13
N ALA A 429 -6.68 9.34 -21.18
CA ALA A 429 -7.72 9.77 -20.24
C ALA A 429 -7.27 10.92 -19.33
N LEU A 430 -6.00 10.95 -18.91
CA LEU A 430 -5.42 12.04 -18.14
C LEU A 430 -5.38 13.34 -18.95
N LEU A 431 -4.88 13.32 -20.19
CA LEU A 431 -4.84 14.49 -21.06
C LEU A 431 -6.24 15.08 -21.29
N LYS A 432 -7.23 14.21 -21.52
CA LYS A 432 -8.64 14.63 -21.63
C LYS A 432 -9.14 15.32 -20.36
N LYS A 433 -8.81 14.83 -19.16
CA LYS A 433 -9.17 15.48 -17.87
C LYS A 433 -8.48 16.84 -17.69
N LEU A 434 -7.32 17.03 -18.33
CA LEU A 434 -6.58 18.29 -18.34
C LEU A 434 -7.02 19.25 -19.45
N ASN A 435 -7.93 18.83 -20.34
CA ASN A 435 -8.31 19.55 -21.56
C ASN A 435 -7.11 19.81 -22.49
N LEU A 436 -6.22 18.83 -22.62
CA LEU A 436 -5.07 18.85 -23.52
C LEU A 436 -5.33 17.90 -24.71
N ASP A 437 -4.87 18.25 -25.91
CA ASP A 437 -4.98 17.39 -27.09
C ASP A 437 -3.85 16.34 -27.06
N PRO A 438 -4.15 15.02 -27.08
CA PRO A 438 -3.14 13.98 -27.19
C PRO A 438 -2.16 14.17 -28.36
N LYS A 439 -2.59 14.80 -29.46
CA LYS A 439 -1.74 15.05 -30.62
C LYS A 439 -0.57 16.01 -30.32
N ASP A 440 -0.71 16.88 -29.33
CA ASP A 440 0.35 17.80 -28.92
C ASP A 440 1.51 17.07 -28.22
N PHE A 441 1.27 15.81 -27.80
CA PHE A 441 2.21 14.98 -27.05
C PHE A 441 2.59 13.69 -27.77
N ALA A 442 2.00 13.42 -28.94
CA ALA A 442 2.38 12.32 -29.81
C ALA A 442 3.66 12.70 -30.59
N GLN A 443 4.83 12.33 -30.07
CA GLN A 443 6.12 12.39 -30.77
C GLN A 443 6.91 11.11 -30.61
#